data_AF-A0AAV0ZT34-F1
#
_entry.id   AF-A0AAV0ZT34-F1
#
_cell.length_a   1.000
_cell.length_b   1.000
_cell.length_c   1.000
_cell.angle_alpha   90.00
_cell.angle_beta   90.00
_cell.angle_gamma   90.00
#
_symmetry.space_group_name_H-M   'P 1'
#
loop_
_entity.id
_entity.type
_entity.pdbx_description
1 polymer ?
#
loop_
_entity_poly.entity_id
_entity_poly.type
_entity_poly.pdbx_seq_one_letter_code
_entity_poly.pdbx_strand_id
1 'polypeptide(L)'
;MAASANDQIETSMLDYFHIVLGSETSMQMVMYGIGSIELYEPSCLQLSIAMSMKRDLNLIGNIEVFDHVLFVTEFRVLEALGCSVISINEHRKQEAVKPTMFFMPRCEAELYNNLLQAN
;
A
#
# COMPACT_ATOMS: atom_id res chain seq x y z
N MET A 1 32.85 -15.10 -2.69
CA MET A 1 31.62 -15.08 -3.51
C MET A 1 31.16 -13.64 -3.53
N ALA A 2 31.32 -12.93 -4.64
CA ALA A 2 30.90 -11.54 -4.74
C ALA A 2 29.39 -11.52 -4.99
N ALA A 3 28.64 -10.86 -4.12
CA ALA A 3 27.21 -10.62 -4.31
C ALA A 3 27.00 -9.82 -5.61
N SER A 4 26.02 -10.23 -6.41
CA SER A 4 25.74 -9.60 -7.71
C SER A 4 25.33 -8.13 -7.52
N ALA A 5 25.46 -7.30 -8.56
CA ALA A 5 25.01 -5.90 -8.47
C ALA A 5 23.50 -5.78 -8.12
N ASN A 6 22.69 -6.78 -8.50
CA ASN A 6 21.29 -6.86 -8.09
C ASN A 6 21.14 -7.15 -6.60
N ASP A 7 21.94 -8.08 -6.05
CA ASP A 7 21.90 -8.44 -4.63
C ASP A 7 22.26 -7.23 -3.74
N GLN A 8 23.20 -6.40 -4.19
CA GLN A 8 23.62 -5.20 -3.45
C GLN A 8 22.54 -4.11 -3.45
N ILE A 9 21.86 -3.89 -4.58
CA ILE A 9 20.75 -2.94 -4.67
C ILE A 9 19.58 -3.42 -3.78
N GLU A 10 19.25 -4.70 -3.85
CA GLU A 10 18.18 -5.30 -3.05
C GLU A 10 18.48 -5.18 -1.54
N THR A 11 19.71 -5.49 -1.12
CA THR A 11 20.15 -5.35 0.28
C THR A 11 20.05 -3.89 0.75
N SER A 12 20.53 -2.93 -0.07
CA SER A 12 20.51 -1.51 0.31
C SER A 12 19.10 -0.92 0.45
N MET A 13 18.14 -1.41 -0.33
CA MET A 13 16.74 -0.98 -0.26
C MET A 13 16.04 -1.53 0.97
N LEU A 14 16.30 -2.78 1.34
CA LEU A 14 15.73 -3.42 2.52
C LEU A 14 16.19 -2.73 3.82
N ASP A 15 17.43 -2.23 3.86
CA ASP A 15 17.94 -1.48 5.02
C ASP A 15 17.10 -0.24 5.34
N TYR A 16 16.65 0.51 4.33
CA TYR A 16 15.76 1.66 4.56
C TYR A 16 14.41 1.25 5.12
N PHE A 17 13.87 0.11 4.69
CA PHE A 17 12.63 -0.40 5.25
C PHE A 17 12.82 -0.89 6.69
N HIS A 18 13.96 -1.50 7.03
CA HIS A 18 14.25 -1.87 8.41
C HIS A 18 14.31 -0.67 9.36
N ILE A 19 14.79 0.49 8.90
CA ILE A 19 14.74 1.74 9.68
C ILE A 19 13.29 2.15 9.97
N VAL A 20 12.41 2.10 8.97
CA VAL A 20 10.99 2.46 9.11
C VAL A 20 10.24 1.46 10.00
N LEU A 21 10.58 0.18 9.90
CA LEU A 21 9.96 -0.89 10.68
C LEU A 21 10.33 -0.83 12.17
N GLY A 22 11.53 -0.34 12.51
CA GLY A 22 11.98 -0.28 13.90
C GLY A 22 12.02 -1.67 14.54
N SER A 23 11.17 -1.91 15.54
CA SER A 23 11.02 -3.23 16.19
C SER A 23 9.98 -4.13 15.55
N GLU A 24 9.18 -3.61 14.60
CA GLU A 24 8.14 -4.38 13.92
C GLU A 24 8.73 -5.28 12.83
N THR A 25 8.03 -6.37 12.53
CA THR A 25 8.45 -7.32 11.48
C THR A 25 7.83 -7.01 10.12
N SER A 26 6.77 -6.22 10.09
CA SER A 26 6.09 -5.81 8.87
C SER A 26 5.39 -4.45 9.05
N MET A 27 5.18 -3.76 7.94
CA MET A 27 4.43 -2.51 7.87
C MET A 27 3.08 -2.75 7.23
N GLN A 28 2.07 -2.05 7.73
CA GLN A 28 0.77 -2.01 7.06
C GLN A 28 0.90 -1.24 5.75
N MET A 29 0.20 -1.68 4.70
CA MET A 29 0.01 -0.87 3.51
C MET A 29 -1.40 -0.31 3.49
N VAL A 30 -1.54 0.99 3.26
CA VAL A 30 -2.83 1.64 3.03
C VAL A 30 -2.83 2.18 1.61
N MET A 31 -3.68 1.60 0.77
CA MET A 31 -3.82 1.94 -0.63
C MET A 31 -4.97 2.90 -0.84
N TYR A 32 -4.68 3.96 -1.56
CA TYR A 32 -5.48 5.16 -1.55
C TYR A 32 -5.57 5.69 -2.98
N GLY A 33 -6.78 5.85 -3.52
CA GLY A 33 -6.90 6.34 -4.91
C GLY A 33 -6.48 5.30 -5.94
N ILE A 34 -6.84 4.03 -5.72
CA ILE A 34 -6.47 2.95 -6.65
C ILE A 34 -7.37 2.89 -7.89
N GLY A 35 -8.49 3.62 -7.93
CA GLY A 35 -9.52 3.56 -8.96
C GLY A 35 -10.32 2.25 -8.95
N SER A 36 -11.35 2.18 -9.80
CA SER A 36 -12.07 0.92 -10.05
C SER A 36 -11.15 -0.07 -10.77
N ILE A 37 -10.95 -1.24 -10.18
CA ILE A 37 -10.22 -2.39 -10.72
C ILE A 37 -11.00 -3.06 -11.86
N GLU A 38 -12.33 -2.99 -11.86
CA GLU A 38 -13.20 -3.51 -12.91
C GLU A 38 -13.13 -2.64 -14.17
N LEU A 39 -13.09 -1.31 -14.02
CA LEU A 39 -13.20 -0.39 -15.15
C LEU A 39 -11.86 0.02 -15.77
N TYR A 40 -10.76 -0.01 -15.00
CA TYR A 40 -9.49 0.56 -15.45
C TYR A 40 -8.32 -0.40 -15.25
N GLU A 41 -7.66 -0.76 -16.35
CA GLU A 41 -6.43 -1.58 -16.35
C GLU A 41 -5.33 -1.03 -15.42
N PRO A 42 -5.06 0.31 -15.36
CA PRO A 42 -4.07 0.83 -14.41
C PRO A 42 -4.39 0.52 -12.95
N SER A 43 -5.66 0.45 -12.56
CA SER A 43 -6.07 0.08 -11.19
C SER A 43 -5.68 -1.37 -10.88
N CYS A 44 -5.91 -2.28 -11.82
CA CYS A 44 -5.52 -3.68 -11.71
C CYS A 44 -4.00 -3.83 -11.59
N LEU A 45 -3.23 -3.08 -12.39
CA LEU A 45 -1.76 -3.11 -12.35
C LEU A 45 -1.23 -2.53 -11.03
N GLN A 46 -1.82 -1.45 -10.52
CA GLN A 46 -1.46 -0.88 -9.21
C GLN A 46 -1.72 -1.88 -8.08
N LEU A 47 -2.86 -2.56 -8.11
CA LEU A 47 -3.17 -3.62 -7.16
C LEU A 47 -2.19 -4.81 -7.29
N SER A 48 -1.87 -5.24 -8.52
CA SER A 48 -0.97 -6.38 -8.74
C SER A 48 0.45 -6.11 -8.23
N ILE A 49 0.93 -4.85 -8.32
CA ILE A 49 2.18 -4.42 -7.72
C ILE A 49 2.12 -4.56 -6.20
N ALA A 50 1.09 -4.01 -5.55
CA ALA A 50 0.94 -4.11 -4.09
C ALA A 50 0.86 -5.57 -3.60
N MET A 51 0.11 -6.41 -4.32
CA MET A 51 0.03 -7.84 -4.03
C MET A 51 1.37 -8.56 -4.22
N SER A 52 2.14 -8.18 -5.23
CA SER A 52 3.49 -8.73 -5.45
C SER A 52 4.46 -8.29 -4.35
N MET A 53 4.43 -7.02 -3.95
CA MET A 53 5.23 -6.52 -2.82
C MET A 53 4.92 -7.30 -1.53
N LYS A 54 3.64 -7.58 -1.25
CA LYS A 54 3.24 -8.40 -0.11
C LYS A 54 3.76 -9.83 -0.18
N ARG A 55 3.69 -10.45 -1.36
CA ARG A 55 4.15 -11.84 -1.55
C ARG A 55 5.67 -11.96 -1.48
N ASP A 56 6.38 -11.00 -2.07
CA ASP A 56 7.80 -11.17 -2.41
C ASP A 56 8.74 -10.49 -1.41
N LEU A 57 8.31 -9.41 -0.72
CA LEU A 57 9.18 -8.66 0.19
C LEU A 57 9.09 -9.12 1.64
N ASN A 58 8.09 -9.89 2.07
CA ASN A 58 7.83 -10.29 3.47
C ASN A 58 7.72 -9.13 4.50
N LEU A 59 7.90 -7.87 4.08
CA LEU A 59 7.84 -6.67 4.93
C LEU A 59 6.46 -6.00 4.90
N ILE A 60 5.60 -6.36 3.95
CA ILE A 60 4.24 -5.80 3.85
C ILE A 60 3.27 -6.74 4.55
N GLY A 61 2.68 -6.24 5.64
CA GLY A 61 1.63 -6.90 6.41
C GLY A 61 0.27 -6.75 5.73
N ASN A 62 -0.74 -6.33 6.50
CA ASN A 62 -2.10 -6.15 5.97
C ASN A 62 -2.16 -5.02 4.93
N ILE A 63 -2.97 -5.22 3.89
CA ILE A 63 -3.26 -4.20 2.89
C ILE A 63 -4.70 -3.72 3.13
N GLU A 64 -4.84 -2.43 3.42
CA GLU A 64 -6.12 -1.74 3.46
C GLU A 64 -6.31 -0.94 2.18
N VAL A 65 -7.53 -0.91 1.64
CA VAL A 65 -7.83 -0.25 0.36
C VAL A 65 -8.99 0.70 0.54
N PHE A 66 -8.83 1.92 0.04
CA PHE A 66 -9.87 2.93 -0.03
C PHE A 66 -9.85 3.66 -1.37
N ASP A 67 -10.99 3.65 -2.05
CA ASP A 67 -11.31 4.57 -3.12
C ASP A 67 -12.82 4.81 -3.20
N HIS A 68 -13.23 6.06 -3.40
CA HIS A 68 -14.61 6.47 -3.58
C HIS A 68 -15.29 5.89 -4.82
N VAL A 69 -14.53 5.45 -5.83
CA VAL A 69 -15.10 4.91 -7.08
C VAL A 69 -15.18 3.38 -7.12
N LEU A 70 -14.83 2.68 -6.04
CA LEU A 70 -14.95 1.23 -5.98
C LEU A 70 -16.41 0.79 -5.82
N PHE A 71 -16.78 -0.25 -6.57
CA PHE A 71 -18.06 -0.92 -6.50
C PHE A 71 -18.09 -2.01 -5.43
N VAL A 72 -19.31 -2.38 -5.01
CA VAL A 72 -19.54 -3.45 -4.03
C VAL A 72 -19.02 -4.81 -4.53
N THR A 73 -19.05 -5.07 -5.83
CA THR A 73 -18.46 -6.27 -6.44
C THR A 73 -16.96 -6.31 -6.24
N GLU A 74 -16.30 -5.16 -6.40
CA GLU A 74 -14.86 -5.01 -6.25
C GLU A 74 -14.41 -5.17 -4.80
N PHE A 75 -15.24 -4.77 -3.83
CA PHE A 75 -14.95 -5.01 -2.41
C PHE A 75 -14.76 -6.51 -2.12
N ARG A 76 -15.65 -7.35 -2.65
CA ARG A 76 -15.56 -8.80 -2.47
C ARG A 76 -14.31 -9.39 -3.13
N VAL A 77 -13.91 -8.85 -4.28
CA VAL A 77 -12.68 -9.26 -4.95
C VAL A 77 -11.46 -8.90 -4.09
N LEU A 78 -11.41 -7.69 -3.55
CA LEU A 78 -10.34 -7.23 -2.66
C LEU A 78 -10.27 -8.09 -1.38
N GLU A 79 -11.41 -8.37 -0.76
CA GLU A 79 -11.49 -9.26 0.41
C GLU A 79 -11.02 -10.68 0.08
N ALA A 80 -11.43 -11.24 -1.06
CA ALA A 80 -10.98 -12.56 -1.52
C ALA A 80 -9.46 -12.61 -1.80
N LEU A 81 -8.86 -11.47 -2.15
CA LEU A 81 -7.41 -11.32 -2.29
C LEU A 81 -6.69 -11.08 -0.96
N GLY A 82 -7.41 -11.04 0.17
CA GLY A 82 -6.84 -10.83 1.51
C GLY A 82 -6.58 -9.36 1.84
N CYS A 83 -7.17 -8.43 1.10
CA CYS A 83 -7.18 -7.01 1.45
C CYS A 83 -8.37 -6.69 2.36
N SER A 84 -8.25 -5.66 3.18
CA SER A 84 -9.37 -5.08 3.93
C SER A 84 -9.84 -3.82 3.21
N VAL A 85 -11.16 -3.64 3.07
CA VAL A 85 -11.72 -2.44 2.43
C VAL A 85 -12.15 -1.46 3.50
N ILE A 86 -11.63 -0.23 3.43
CA ILE A 86 -12.09 0.86 4.29
C ILE A 86 -13.40 1.38 3.69
N SER A 87 -14.50 1.24 4.42
CA SER A 87 -15.84 1.63 3.94
C SER A 87 -16.22 3.07 4.31
N ILE A 88 -15.48 3.70 5.22
CA ILE A 88 -15.75 5.05 5.73
C ILE A 88 -14.70 6.01 5.17
N ASN A 89 -15.15 7.11 4.57
CA ASN A 89 -14.23 8.15 4.10
C ASN A 89 -13.67 8.97 5.28
N GLU A 90 -12.51 8.57 5.78
CA GLU A 90 -11.78 9.29 6.83
C GLU A 90 -11.06 10.55 6.31
N HIS A 91 -11.32 10.98 5.06
CA HIS A 91 -10.60 12.04 4.36
C HIS A 91 -9.08 11.82 4.36
N ARG A 92 -8.66 10.56 4.53
CA ARG A 92 -7.26 10.13 4.58
C ARG A 92 -6.47 10.77 5.72
N LYS A 93 -7.17 11.10 6.82
CA LYS A 93 -6.58 11.51 8.09
C LYS A 93 -6.25 10.32 8.97
N GLN A 94 -5.79 9.23 8.36
CA GLN A 94 -5.38 8.04 9.07
C GLN A 94 -3.98 8.30 9.64
N GLU A 95 -3.90 8.40 10.96
CA GLU A 95 -2.64 8.52 11.69
C GLU A 95 -1.89 7.18 11.64
N ALA A 96 -0.61 7.21 11.27
CA ALA A 96 0.29 6.08 11.22
C ALA A 96 0.81 5.76 12.63
N VAL A 97 -0.04 5.14 13.44
CA VAL A 97 0.29 4.70 14.81
C VAL A 97 1.31 3.55 14.86
N LYS A 98 1.64 2.96 13.71
CA LYS A 98 2.59 1.87 13.50
C LYS A 98 3.24 2.03 12.11
N PRO A 99 4.37 1.36 11.82
CA PRO A 99 5.01 1.42 10.50
C PRO A 99 4.00 1.18 9.39
N THR A 100 3.80 2.19 8.56
CA THR A 100 2.73 2.22 7.57
C THR A 100 3.26 2.80 6.26
N MET A 101 3.01 2.09 5.16
CA MET A 101 3.27 2.52 3.81
C MET A 101 1.96 3.00 3.18
N PHE A 102 1.83 4.30 2.97
CA PHE A 102 0.74 4.87 2.18
C PHE A 102 1.06 4.78 0.69
N PHE A 103 0.30 3.96 -0.04
CA PHE A 103 0.43 3.82 -1.49
C PHE A 103 -0.69 4.60 -2.19
N MET A 104 -0.33 5.74 -2.77
CA MET A 104 -1.27 6.74 -3.30
C MET A 104 -1.06 6.97 -4.80
N PRO A 105 -1.33 5.99 -5.69
CA PRO A 105 -0.90 6.07 -7.08
C PRO A 105 -1.67 7.10 -7.92
N ARG A 106 -2.94 7.40 -7.57
CA ARG A 106 -3.75 8.41 -8.23
C ARG A 106 -4.55 9.20 -7.20
N CYS A 107 -3.91 10.19 -6.61
CA CYS A 107 -4.52 11.07 -5.63
C CYS A 107 -4.38 12.52 -6.04
N GLU A 108 -5.41 13.31 -5.73
CA GLU A 108 -5.36 14.76 -5.81
C GLU A 108 -4.42 15.32 -4.73
N ALA A 109 -3.83 16.49 -5.01
CA ALA A 109 -2.85 17.12 -4.11
C ALA A 109 -3.41 17.36 -2.69
N GLU A 110 -4.70 17.70 -2.56
CA GLU A 110 -5.37 17.90 -1.27
C GLU A 110 -5.32 16.66 -0.38
N LEU A 111 -5.40 15.47 -0.96
CA LEU A 111 -5.37 14.21 -0.23
C LEU A 111 -3.99 13.91 0.36
N TYR A 112 -2.91 14.30 -0.33
CA TYR A 112 -1.56 14.24 0.23
C TYR A 112 -1.39 15.23 1.37
N ASN A 113 -1.92 16.46 1.23
CA ASN A 113 -1.85 17.46 2.29
C ASN A 113 -2.56 16.98 3.56
N ASN A 114 -3.74 16.36 3.43
CA ASN A 114 -4.46 15.80 4.57
C ASN A 114 -3.66 14.69 5.27
N LEU A 115 -3.03 13.81 4.49
CA LEU A 115 -2.21 12.74 5.02
C LEU A 115 -0.98 13.28 5.78
N LEU A 116 -0.25 14.23 5.17
CA LEU A 116 0.91 14.88 5.77
C LEU A 116 0.56 15.76 6.97
N GLN A 117 -0.65 16.32 7.01
CA GLN A 117 -1.09 17.07 8.19
C GLN A 117 -1.40 16.15 9.37
N ALA A 118 -1.77 14.89 9.10
CA ALA A 118 -2.09 13.90 10.12
C ALA A 118 -0.88 13.10 10.63
N ASN A 119 0.30 13.22 9.99
CA ASN A 119 1.50 12.40 10.24
C ASN A 119 2.79 13.22 10.17
#